data_AF-A0A961MKX8-F1
#
_entry.id   AF-A0A961MKX8-F1
#
_cell.length_a   1.000
_cell.length_b   1.000
_cell.length_c   1.000
_cell.angle_alpha   90.00
_cell.angle_beta   90.00
_cell.angle_gamma   90.00
#
_symmetry.space_group_name_H-M   'P 1'
#
loop_
_entity.id
_entity.type
_entity.pdbx_description
1 polymer ?
#
loop_
_entity_poly.entity_id
_entity_poly.type
_entity_poly.pdbx_seq_one_letter_code
_entity_poly.pdbx_strand_id
1 'polypeptide(L)'
;MATVIVPGDKEYEDARRIWNGDIDRHPALIVQCKAVADVIAAISAARDGGLPLSIQGGAHNAAGHAIVDGGVVVDISRMKGIRIDPKVRVATAQTGVLWGELDCESQAFDLTTPGGRIPNTGIAGLTLGGCEGWLMGKFGLTVDNVVAFDVVSAVGQFQRASAEANPDLYWALRGGGGNFGVVTGIDYRLNQHGPMVFGGLIVHPIDSGVEVLRSYRDFSSDLTDEAELFAAVRTLPEVGPVVVLLPNCNGDPPIGQRFFEPVLGFGTQIMSQVGPRLHVARQSYLDAGSAEHGLLRSWKSG
;
A
#
# COMPACT_ATOMS: atom_id res chain seq x y z
N MET A 1 0.07 -11.34 -24.87
CA MET A 1 0.78 -10.19 -25.46
C MET A 1 0.32 -8.94 -24.74
N ALA A 2 1.28 -8.08 -24.38
CA ALA A 2 1.03 -6.74 -23.87
C ALA A 2 0.17 -5.90 -24.82
N THR A 3 -0.49 -4.90 -24.24
CA THR A 3 -1.12 -3.82 -25.01
C THR A 3 -0.17 -2.63 -25.01
N VAL A 4 0.05 -2.03 -26.18
CA VAL A 4 0.86 -0.83 -26.35
C VAL A 4 -0.07 0.33 -26.63
N ILE A 5 0.07 1.41 -25.87
CA ILE A 5 -0.77 2.61 -25.98
C ILE A 5 0.15 3.80 -26.27
N VAL A 6 -0.21 4.59 -27.28
CA VAL A 6 0.54 5.77 -27.73
C VAL A 6 -0.35 7.01 -27.79
N PRO A 7 0.22 8.23 -27.85
CA PRO A 7 -0.57 9.44 -28.07
C PRO A 7 -1.47 9.33 -29.30
N GLY A 8 -2.76 9.64 -29.13
CA GLY A 8 -3.78 9.52 -30.16
C GLY A 8 -4.67 8.27 -30.05
N ASP A 9 -4.23 7.26 -29.29
CA ASP A 9 -5.10 6.13 -28.94
C ASP A 9 -6.21 6.58 -27.99
N LYS A 10 -7.38 5.94 -28.09
CA LYS A 10 -8.56 6.28 -27.29
C LYS A 10 -8.30 6.13 -25.78
N GLU A 11 -7.50 5.14 -25.41
CA GLU A 11 -7.19 4.77 -24.03
C GLU A 11 -6.07 5.62 -23.42
N TYR A 12 -5.36 6.43 -24.21
CA TYR A 12 -4.14 7.12 -23.78
C TYR A 12 -4.36 8.06 -22.59
N GLU A 13 -5.40 8.90 -22.65
CA GLU A 13 -5.70 9.87 -21.59
C GLU A 13 -6.05 9.22 -20.26
N ASP A 14 -6.70 8.04 -20.29
CA ASP A 14 -7.01 7.31 -19.07
C ASP A 14 -5.80 6.53 -18.56
N ALA A 15 -5.02 5.93 -19.46
CA ALA A 15 -3.86 5.11 -19.12
C ALA A 15 -2.72 5.91 -18.46
N ARG A 16 -2.57 7.20 -18.83
CA ARG A 16 -1.54 8.08 -18.27
C ARG A 16 -1.91 8.71 -16.92
N ARG A 17 -3.18 8.63 -16.51
CA ARG A 17 -3.64 9.18 -15.23
C ARG A 17 -3.13 8.33 -14.07
N ILE A 18 -2.63 9.01 -13.06
CA ILE A 18 -2.16 8.39 -11.81
C ILE A 18 -2.97 8.91 -10.64
N TRP A 19 -2.69 8.41 -9.44
CA TRP A 19 -3.45 8.76 -8.25
C TRP A 19 -3.39 10.25 -7.90
N ASN A 20 -2.21 10.88 -8.03
CA ASN A 20 -2.06 12.32 -7.84
C ASN A 20 -2.47 13.08 -9.11
N GLY A 21 -3.61 13.77 -9.06
CA GLY A 21 -4.14 14.56 -10.17
C GLY A 21 -3.37 15.84 -10.49
N ASP A 22 -2.44 16.27 -9.62
CA ASP A 22 -1.55 17.40 -9.93
C ASP A 22 -0.46 17.05 -10.96
N ILE A 23 -0.26 15.76 -11.23
CA ILE A 23 0.78 15.28 -12.14
C ILE A 23 0.17 15.01 -13.52
N ASP A 24 0.52 15.87 -14.47
CA ASP A 24 0.05 15.80 -15.86
C ASP A 24 1.25 15.58 -16.80
N ARG A 25 1.64 14.31 -17.02
CA ARG A 25 2.76 13.93 -17.90
C ARG A 25 2.26 13.17 -19.14
N HIS A 26 3.05 13.23 -20.20
CA HIS A 26 2.72 12.74 -21.54
C HIS A 26 3.80 11.76 -22.04
N PRO A 27 3.69 10.46 -21.71
CA PRO A 27 4.60 9.44 -22.20
C PRO A 27 4.57 9.29 -23.72
N ALA A 28 5.70 8.92 -24.32
CA ALA A 28 5.73 8.51 -25.72
C ALA A 28 5.08 7.13 -25.90
N LEU A 29 5.16 6.27 -24.88
CA LEU A 29 4.71 4.89 -24.92
C LEU A 29 4.24 4.42 -23.55
N ILE A 30 3.10 3.73 -23.48
CA ILE A 30 2.66 2.99 -22.30
C ILE A 30 2.52 1.51 -22.69
N VAL A 31 3.27 0.63 -22.01
CA VAL A 31 3.28 -0.80 -22.27
C VAL A 31 2.60 -1.54 -21.12
N GLN A 32 1.35 -1.95 -21.33
CA GLN A 32 0.57 -2.73 -20.37
C GLN A 32 0.99 -4.19 -20.39
N CYS A 33 1.96 -4.51 -19.54
CA CYS A 33 2.59 -5.82 -19.41
C CYS A 33 1.63 -6.83 -18.77
N LYS A 34 1.56 -8.03 -19.33
CA LYS A 34 0.80 -9.18 -18.78
C LYS A 34 1.70 -10.30 -18.30
N ALA A 35 2.99 -10.27 -18.67
CA ALA A 35 3.99 -11.25 -18.28
C ALA A 35 5.40 -10.64 -18.22
N VAL A 36 6.33 -11.38 -17.61
CA VAL A 36 7.76 -11.01 -17.52
C VAL A 36 8.38 -10.71 -18.88
N ALA A 37 8.00 -11.47 -19.91
CA ALA A 37 8.50 -11.26 -21.28
C ALA A 37 8.13 -9.87 -21.83
N ASP A 38 6.94 -9.37 -21.50
CA ASP A 38 6.51 -8.02 -21.91
C ASP A 38 7.38 -6.95 -21.21
N VAL A 39 7.70 -7.14 -19.93
CA VAL A 39 8.57 -6.25 -19.15
C VAL A 39 9.99 -6.20 -19.75
N ILE A 40 10.56 -7.36 -20.06
CA ILE A 40 11.89 -7.45 -20.70
C ILE A 40 11.90 -6.71 -22.04
N ALA A 41 10.85 -6.89 -22.86
CA ALA A 41 10.72 -6.21 -24.14
C ALA A 41 10.58 -4.69 -23.96
N ALA A 42 9.79 -4.23 -22.99
CA ALA A 42 9.60 -2.80 -22.72
C ALA A 42 10.89 -2.11 -22.23
N ILE A 43 11.63 -2.74 -21.32
CA ILE A 43 12.95 -2.23 -20.87
C ILE A 43 13.93 -2.16 -22.05
N SER A 44 13.96 -3.19 -22.89
CA SER A 44 14.85 -3.22 -24.06
C SER A 44 14.48 -2.11 -25.04
N ALA A 45 13.19 -1.91 -25.33
CA ALA A 45 12.72 -0.84 -26.21
C ALA A 45 13.07 0.56 -25.67
N ALA A 46 12.90 0.80 -24.37
CA ALA A 46 13.27 2.06 -23.74
C ALA A 46 14.78 2.31 -23.84
N ARG A 47 15.60 1.29 -23.54
CA ARG A 47 17.06 1.37 -23.61
C ARG A 47 17.54 1.61 -25.04
N ASP A 48 17.06 0.82 -26.00
CA ASP A 48 17.50 0.89 -27.40
C ASP A 48 17.07 2.22 -28.05
N GLY A 49 15.96 2.80 -27.58
CA GLY A 49 15.50 4.14 -27.96
C GLY A 49 16.11 5.31 -27.17
N GLY A 50 16.91 5.04 -26.13
CA GLY A 50 17.45 6.09 -25.24
C GLY A 50 16.37 6.88 -24.50
N LEU A 51 15.22 6.27 -24.20
CA LEU A 51 14.06 6.93 -23.62
C LEU A 51 14.07 6.81 -22.08
N PRO A 52 13.62 7.86 -21.35
CA PRO A 52 13.31 7.76 -19.93
C PRO A 52 12.30 6.64 -19.67
N LEU A 53 12.41 5.96 -18.52
CA LEU A 53 11.52 4.87 -18.15
C LEU A 53 10.88 5.16 -16.79
N SER A 54 9.57 4.95 -16.69
CA SER A 54 8.85 4.85 -15.41
C SER A 54 8.18 3.49 -15.26
N ILE A 55 7.89 3.10 -14.02
CA ILE A 55 7.25 1.83 -13.69
C ILE A 55 5.94 2.13 -12.98
N GLN A 56 4.84 1.60 -13.49
CA GLN A 56 3.51 1.83 -12.95
C GLN A 56 2.91 0.53 -12.43
N GLY A 57 2.90 0.38 -11.10
CA GLY A 57 2.08 -0.60 -10.39
C GLY A 57 0.68 -0.03 -10.09
N GLY A 58 0.39 0.21 -8.81
CA GLY A 58 -0.87 0.86 -8.39
C GLY A 58 -0.89 2.39 -8.48
N ALA A 59 0.13 3.02 -9.08
CA ALA A 59 0.17 4.47 -9.38
C ALA A 59 -0.07 5.45 -8.20
N HIS A 60 0.14 5.02 -6.96
CA HIS A 60 -0.17 5.76 -5.72
C HIS A 60 0.93 6.70 -5.21
N ASN A 61 2.10 6.76 -5.85
CA ASN A 61 3.19 7.59 -5.38
C ASN A 61 2.88 9.09 -5.57
N ALA A 62 2.85 9.84 -4.47
CA ALA A 62 2.50 11.26 -4.48
C ALA A 62 3.43 12.14 -5.33
N ALA A 63 4.71 11.79 -5.47
CA ALA A 63 5.68 12.51 -6.29
C ALA A 63 5.53 12.22 -7.80
N GLY A 64 4.59 11.35 -8.18
CA GLY A 64 4.28 11.07 -9.58
C GLY A 64 5.31 10.22 -10.30
N HIS A 65 6.09 9.40 -9.59
CA HIS A 65 7.14 8.56 -10.20
C HIS A 65 6.61 7.45 -11.13
N ALA A 66 5.31 7.18 -11.13
CA ALA A 66 4.70 6.16 -11.98
C ALA A 66 4.59 6.58 -13.46
N ILE A 67 4.71 7.87 -13.77
CA ILE A 67 4.49 8.42 -15.11
C ILE A 67 5.67 9.33 -15.52
N VAL A 68 5.97 9.43 -16.82
CA VAL A 68 7.12 10.19 -17.34
C VAL A 68 6.77 10.89 -18.66
N ASP A 69 7.35 12.06 -18.91
CA ASP A 69 7.19 12.78 -20.18
C ASP A 69 8.12 12.23 -21.26
N GLY A 70 7.58 12.00 -22.47
CA GLY A 70 8.36 11.57 -23.64
C GLY A 70 9.05 10.21 -23.51
N GLY A 71 8.79 9.48 -22.43
CA GLY A 71 9.43 8.21 -22.12
C GLY A 71 8.52 7.00 -22.31
N VAL A 72 8.98 5.86 -21.80
CA VAL A 72 8.26 4.59 -21.76
C VAL A 72 7.74 4.33 -20.35
N VAL A 73 6.44 4.08 -20.22
CA VAL A 73 5.83 3.60 -19.00
C VAL A 73 5.71 2.09 -19.08
N VAL A 74 6.39 1.38 -18.18
CA VAL A 74 6.19 -0.05 -17.96
C VAL A 74 5.02 -0.20 -16.99
N ASP A 75 3.82 -0.35 -17.54
CA ASP A 75 2.59 -0.56 -16.78
C ASP A 75 2.43 -2.06 -16.46
N ILE A 76 2.69 -2.42 -15.20
CA ILE A 76 2.57 -3.79 -14.70
C ILE A 76 1.21 -4.06 -14.03
N SER A 77 0.27 -3.11 -14.08
CA SER A 77 -1.04 -3.22 -13.43
C SER A 77 -1.87 -4.43 -13.86
N ARG A 78 -1.60 -5.00 -15.04
CA ARG A 78 -2.29 -6.21 -15.54
C ARG A 78 -1.67 -7.52 -15.05
N MET A 79 -0.53 -7.48 -14.36
CA MET A 79 0.10 -8.65 -13.75
C MET A 79 -0.54 -8.92 -12.38
N LYS A 80 -1.66 -9.65 -12.38
CA LYS A 80 -2.58 -9.83 -11.23
C LYS A 80 -2.55 -11.21 -10.56
N GLY A 81 -1.63 -12.09 -10.93
CA GLY A 81 -1.56 -13.44 -10.35
C GLY A 81 -1.28 -13.43 -8.85
N ILE A 82 -2.08 -14.15 -8.07
CA ILE A 82 -1.90 -14.39 -6.63
C ILE A 82 -2.00 -15.90 -6.39
N ARG A 83 -1.10 -16.45 -5.57
CA ARG A 83 -1.16 -17.84 -5.12
C ARG A 83 -0.83 -17.90 -3.64
N ILE A 84 -1.76 -18.42 -2.84
CA ILE A 84 -1.57 -18.66 -1.41
C ILE A 84 -1.26 -20.13 -1.17
N ASP A 85 -0.15 -20.42 -0.50
CA ASP A 85 0.13 -21.73 0.07
C ASP A 85 -0.10 -21.69 1.58
N PRO A 86 -1.25 -22.19 2.09
CA PRO A 86 -1.57 -22.13 3.51
C PRO A 86 -0.73 -23.10 4.35
N LYS A 87 -0.09 -24.12 3.73
CA LYS A 87 0.72 -25.10 4.46
C LYS A 87 2.05 -24.50 4.87
N VAL A 88 2.73 -23.84 3.93
CA VAL A 88 4.01 -23.15 4.22
C VAL A 88 3.83 -21.66 4.55
N ARG A 89 2.60 -21.16 4.47
CA ARG A 89 2.21 -19.76 4.75
C ARG A 89 3.00 -18.77 3.91
N VAL A 90 2.95 -18.95 2.60
CA VAL A 90 3.57 -18.03 1.64
C VAL A 90 2.54 -17.59 0.61
N ALA A 91 2.51 -16.28 0.33
CA ALA A 91 1.80 -15.72 -0.81
C ALA A 91 2.80 -15.39 -1.92
N THR A 92 2.63 -15.96 -3.11
CA THR A 92 3.32 -15.50 -4.32
C THR A 92 2.38 -14.57 -5.07
N ALA A 93 2.75 -13.30 -5.22
CA ALA A 93 1.92 -12.29 -5.87
C ALA A 93 2.69 -11.54 -6.97
N GLN A 94 2.05 -11.35 -8.12
CA GLN A 94 2.55 -10.47 -9.16
C GLN A 94 2.39 -9.00 -8.75
N THR A 95 3.30 -8.16 -9.20
CA THR A 95 3.45 -6.78 -8.71
C THR A 95 2.40 -5.78 -9.21
N GLY A 96 1.52 -6.19 -10.12
CA GLY A 96 0.34 -5.41 -10.51
C GLY A 96 -0.79 -5.48 -9.50
N VAL A 97 -0.75 -6.42 -8.56
CA VAL A 97 -1.75 -6.62 -7.49
C VAL A 97 -1.86 -5.37 -6.61
N LEU A 98 -3.08 -5.07 -6.16
CA LEU A 98 -3.39 -4.07 -5.14
C LEU A 98 -3.49 -4.74 -3.77
N TRP A 99 -3.23 -3.97 -2.73
CA TRP A 99 -3.15 -4.50 -1.37
C TRP A 99 -4.42 -5.24 -0.93
N GLY A 100 -5.59 -4.67 -1.19
CA GLY A 100 -6.89 -5.28 -0.87
C GLY A 100 -7.17 -6.58 -1.62
N GLU A 101 -6.60 -6.77 -2.81
CA GLU A 101 -6.69 -8.04 -3.55
C GLU A 101 -5.88 -9.12 -2.81
N LEU A 102 -4.67 -8.80 -2.36
CA LEU A 102 -3.84 -9.73 -1.58
C LEU A 102 -4.43 -10.04 -0.19
N ASP A 103 -4.96 -9.04 0.50
CA ASP A 103 -5.64 -9.21 1.78
C ASP A 103 -6.85 -10.13 1.64
N CYS A 104 -7.69 -9.91 0.62
CA CYS A 104 -8.86 -10.76 0.36
C CYS A 104 -8.49 -12.23 0.15
N GLU A 105 -7.51 -12.50 -0.72
CA GLU A 105 -7.07 -13.86 -1.05
C GLU A 105 -6.41 -14.57 0.15
N SER A 106 -5.59 -13.87 0.93
CA SER A 106 -4.94 -14.46 2.11
C SER A 106 -5.91 -14.68 3.27
N GLN A 107 -6.88 -13.79 3.46
CA GLN A 107 -7.90 -13.91 4.51
C GLN A 107 -8.89 -15.06 4.26
N ALA A 108 -9.03 -15.56 3.02
CA ALA A 108 -9.75 -16.81 2.76
C ALA A 108 -9.15 -18.03 3.50
N PHE A 109 -7.92 -17.91 4.02
CA PHE A 109 -7.21 -18.93 4.79
C PHE A 109 -6.88 -18.49 6.22
N ASP A 110 -7.49 -17.42 6.74
CA ASP A 110 -7.16 -16.80 8.04
C ASP A 110 -5.67 -16.39 8.16
N LEU A 111 -5.09 -16.00 7.02
CA LEU A 111 -3.71 -15.57 6.89
C LEU A 111 -3.62 -14.10 6.48
N THR A 112 -2.52 -13.43 6.82
CA THR A 112 -2.24 -12.05 6.41
C THR A 112 -0.74 -11.78 6.37
N THR A 113 -0.33 -10.64 5.82
CA THR A 113 1.01 -10.06 6.02
C THR A 113 0.83 -8.56 6.26
N PRO A 114 1.74 -7.86 6.96
CA PRO A 114 1.66 -6.41 7.07
C PRO A 114 1.68 -5.73 5.72
N GLY A 115 0.88 -4.68 5.57
CA GLY A 115 1.03 -3.68 4.51
C GLY A 115 0.09 -2.52 4.62
N GLY A 116 -0.07 -1.80 3.51
CA GLY A 116 -0.59 -0.44 3.51
C GLY A 116 -2.00 -0.32 4.07
N ARG A 117 -2.36 0.85 4.61
CA ARG A 117 -3.68 1.13 5.22
C ARG A 117 -4.80 1.41 4.21
N ILE A 118 -4.50 1.42 2.91
CA ILE A 118 -5.45 1.71 1.82
C ILE A 118 -5.47 0.52 0.83
N PRO A 119 -6.63 -0.08 0.52
CA PRO A 119 -6.71 -1.33 -0.24
C PRO A 119 -6.25 -1.17 -1.69
N ASN A 120 -6.41 0.00 -2.30
CA ASN A 120 -6.06 0.19 -3.72
C ASN A 120 -4.62 0.65 -3.96
N THR A 121 -3.77 0.68 -2.92
CA THR A 121 -2.33 0.89 -3.10
C THR A 121 -1.69 -0.36 -3.72
N GLY A 122 -0.85 -0.19 -4.74
CA GLY A 122 -0.21 -1.32 -5.44
C GLY A 122 0.93 -1.94 -4.65
N ILE A 123 1.01 -3.28 -4.61
CA ILE A 123 1.96 -4.01 -3.74
C ILE A 123 3.43 -3.71 -4.07
N ALA A 124 3.76 -3.42 -5.32
CA ALA A 124 5.16 -3.13 -5.70
C ALA A 124 5.72 -1.91 -4.99
N GLY A 125 5.07 -0.75 -5.20
CA GLY A 125 5.59 0.52 -4.70
C GLY A 125 5.64 0.57 -3.17
N LEU A 126 4.60 0.05 -2.51
CA LEU A 126 4.53 0.04 -1.05
C LEU A 126 5.60 -0.89 -0.45
N THR A 127 5.72 -2.13 -0.94
CA THR A 127 6.68 -3.09 -0.39
C THR A 127 8.13 -2.65 -0.62
N LEU A 128 8.44 -2.14 -1.80
CA LEU A 128 9.79 -1.65 -2.13
C LEU A 128 10.19 -0.41 -1.33
N GLY A 129 9.20 0.34 -0.81
CA GLY A 129 9.41 1.47 0.10
C GLY A 129 9.39 1.10 1.58
N GLY A 130 9.24 -0.19 1.93
CA GLY A 130 9.14 -0.67 3.31
C GLY A 130 7.70 -0.92 3.74
N CYS A 131 6.89 0.14 3.69
CA CYS A 131 5.48 0.25 4.05
C CYS A 131 5.10 -0.20 5.47
N GLU A 132 4.50 0.74 6.19
CA GLU A 132 3.83 0.56 7.48
C GLU A 132 2.31 0.39 7.32
N GLY A 133 1.68 -0.15 8.36
CA GLY A 133 0.23 -0.28 8.39
C GLY A 133 -0.27 -0.92 9.68
N TRP A 134 -1.54 -1.33 9.68
CA TRP A 134 -2.26 -1.76 10.88
C TRP A 134 -1.59 -2.89 11.66
N LEU A 135 -0.81 -3.73 10.98
CA LEU A 135 -0.18 -4.93 11.54
C LEU A 135 1.28 -4.72 11.95
N MET A 136 1.82 -3.51 11.79
CA MET A 136 3.26 -3.29 11.90
C MET A 136 3.83 -3.57 13.29
N GLY A 137 3.07 -3.27 14.35
CA GLY A 137 3.51 -3.55 15.72
C GLY A 137 3.74 -5.04 15.94
N LYS A 138 2.87 -5.89 15.39
CA LYS A 138 2.89 -7.34 15.65
C LYS A 138 3.83 -8.12 14.74
N PHE A 139 3.99 -7.67 13.49
CA PHE A 139 4.66 -8.46 12.45
C PHE A 139 5.73 -7.66 11.68
N GLY A 140 6.06 -6.44 12.09
CA GLY A 140 7.03 -5.59 11.40
C GLY A 140 6.48 -4.93 10.13
N LEU A 141 7.36 -4.33 9.35
CA LEU A 141 7.01 -3.71 8.07
C LEU A 141 6.62 -4.77 7.03
N THR A 142 6.00 -4.32 5.94
CA THR A 142 5.69 -5.20 4.79
C THR A 142 6.93 -5.91 4.30
N VAL A 143 8.01 -5.14 4.21
CA VAL A 143 9.31 -5.57 3.72
C VAL A 143 10.00 -6.62 4.59
N ASP A 144 9.75 -6.61 5.91
CA ASP A 144 10.29 -7.60 6.86
C ASP A 144 9.69 -9.00 6.64
N ASN A 145 8.55 -9.04 5.95
CA ASN A 145 7.82 -10.26 5.63
C ASN A 145 8.09 -10.75 4.20
N VAL A 146 8.92 -10.07 3.42
CA VAL A 146 9.27 -10.55 2.07
C VAL A 146 10.25 -11.71 2.15
N VAL A 147 9.92 -12.82 1.49
CA VAL A 147 10.78 -13.99 1.32
C VAL A 147 11.69 -13.83 0.11
N ALA A 148 11.14 -13.35 -1.02
CA ALA A 148 11.91 -13.18 -2.25
C ALA A 148 11.23 -12.23 -3.25
N PHE A 149 12.01 -11.76 -4.21
CA PHE A 149 11.57 -10.96 -5.36
C PHE A 149 11.96 -11.61 -6.67
N ASP A 150 11.08 -11.50 -7.66
CA ASP A 150 11.39 -11.74 -9.07
C ASP A 150 11.63 -10.39 -9.77
N VAL A 151 12.82 -10.20 -10.34
CA VAL A 151 13.30 -8.88 -10.79
C VAL A 151 13.79 -8.96 -12.22
N VAL A 152 13.41 -7.99 -13.05
CA VAL A 152 14.03 -7.76 -14.36
C VAL A 152 14.95 -6.56 -14.24
N SER A 153 16.25 -6.78 -14.43
CA SER A 153 17.28 -5.74 -14.39
C SER A 153 17.19 -4.78 -15.58
N ALA A 154 17.92 -3.66 -15.52
CA ALA A 154 17.99 -2.66 -16.59
C ALA A 154 18.55 -3.22 -17.93
N VAL A 155 19.28 -4.34 -17.90
CA VAL A 155 19.76 -5.03 -19.11
C VAL A 155 18.80 -6.09 -19.63
N GLY A 156 17.61 -6.23 -19.02
CA GLY A 156 16.57 -7.17 -19.44
C GLY A 156 16.77 -8.61 -18.93
N GLN A 157 17.66 -8.82 -17.95
CA GLN A 157 17.86 -10.14 -17.35
C GLN A 157 16.93 -10.35 -16.16
N PHE A 158 16.25 -11.50 -16.14
CA PHE A 158 15.46 -11.98 -15.01
C PHE A 158 16.36 -12.56 -13.91
N GLN A 159 16.13 -12.16 -12.68
CA GLN A 159 16.87 -12.59 -11.50
C GLN A 159 15.91 -12.82 -10.33
N ARG A 160 16.22 -13.81 -9.51
CA ARG A 160 15.56 -14.06 -8.23
C ARG A 160 16.41 -13.45 -7.11
N ALA A 161 15.82 -12.65 -6.25
CA ALA A 161 16.49 -12.06 -5.09
C ALA A 161 15.86 -12.60 -3.78
N SER A 162 16.64 -13.32 -2.97
CA SER A 162 16.29 -13.82 -1.63
C SER A 162 17.53 -13.79 -0.72
N ALA A 163 17.41 -14.28 0.51
CA ALA A 163 18.57 -14.42 1.40
C ALA A 163 19.65 -15.38 0.85
N GLU A 164 19.27 -16.33 0.00
CA GLU A 164 20.14 -17.37 -0.57
C GLU A 164 20.54 -17.09 -2.03
N ALA A 165 19.85 -16.20 -2.73
CA ALA A 165 20.09 -15.87 -4.14
C ALA A 165 20.13 -14.35 -4.33
N ASN A 166 21.25 -13.79 -4.78
CA ASN A 166 21.45 -12.33 -4.91
C ASN A 166 21.08 -11.56 -3.61
N PRO A 167 21.71 -11.89 -2.47
CA PRO A 167 21.34 -11.35 -1.15
C PRO A 167 21.56 -9.85 -1.01
N ASP A 168 22.49 -9.28 -1.77
CA ASP A 168 22.73 -7.85 -1.90
C ASP A 168 21.56 -7.13 -2.59
N LEU A 169 21.07 -7.68 -3.70
CA LEU A 169 19.86 -7.18 -4.38
C LEU A 169 18.62 -7.35 -3.51
N TYR A 170 18.49 -8.49 -2.82
CA TYR A 170 17.41 -8.74 -1.87
C TYR A 170 17.42 -7.70 -0.73
N TRP A 171 18.59 -7.38 -0.17
CA TRP A 171 18.71 -6.29 0.80
C TRP A 171 18.31 -4.94 0.20
N ALA A 172 18.78 -4.61 -1.01
CA ALA A 172 18.56 -3.31 -1.63
C ALA A 172 17.09 -3.03 -2.00
N LEU A 173 16.37 -4.05 -2.47
CA LEU A 173 14.94 -3.95 -2.81
C LEU A 173 14.05 -3.78 -1.56
N ARG A 174 14.58 -4.08 -0.38
CA ARG A 174 13.86 -3.95 0.89
C ARG A 174 13.96 -2.54 1.46
N GLY A 175 13.43 -1.55 0.74
CA GLY A 175 13.38 -0.13 1.14
C GLY A 175 14.00 0.83 0.12
N GLY A 176 14.76 0.31 -0.85
CA GLY A 176 15.41 1.12 -1.88
C GLY A 176 14.54 1.46 -3.10
N GLY A 177 13.24 1.18 -3.06
CA GLY A 177 12.31 1.54 -4.13
C GLY A 177 12.57 0.82 -5.46
N GLY A 178 12.16 1.43 -6.57
CA GLY A 178 12.28 0.87 -7.92
C GLY A 178 13.67 1.04 -8.58
N ASN A 179 14.72 1.33 -7.82
CA ASN A 179 16.04 1.69 -8.37
C ASN A 179 16.79 0.52 -9.04
N PHE A 180 16.49 -0.72 -8.67
CA PHE A 180 17.32 -1.89 -9.02
C PHE A 180 16.72 -2.76 -10.13
N GLY A 181 15.60 -2.34 -10.72
CA GLY A 181 14.92 -3.06 -11.78
C GLY A 181 13.41 -3.09 -11.60
N VAL A 182 12.73 -3.75 -12.53
CA VAL A 182 11.28 -3.97 -12.47
C VAL A 182 11.01 -5.25 -11.69
N VAL A 183 10.49 -5.13 -10.48
CA VAL A 183 9.98 -6.29 -9.75
C VAL A 183 8.68 -6.76 -10.40
N THR A 184 8.63 -8.05 -10.73
CA THR A 184 7.51 -8.70 -11.42
C THR A 184 6.72 -9.66 -10.54
N GLY A 185 7.32 -10.08 -9.42
CA GLY A 185 6.71 -10.97 -8.43
C GLY A 185 7.35 -10.80 -7.05
N ILE A 186 6.55 -11.02 -6.01
CA ILE A 186 6.96 -10.93 -4.60
C ILE A 186 6.39 -12.15 -3.87
N ASP A 187 7.24 -12.83 -3.11
CA ASP A 187 6.81 -13.83 -2.14
C ASP A 187 6.77 -13.22 -0.75
N TYR A 188 5.61 -13.29 -0.09
CA TYR A 188 5.42 -12.85 1.29
C TYR A 188 5.26 -14.03 2.23
N ARG A 189 5.91 -13.97 3.39
CA ARG A 189 5.57 -14.78 4.55
C ARG A 189 4.22 -14.33 5.06
N LEU A 190 3.34 -15.29 5.32
CA LEU A 190 2.03 -15.05 5.89
C LEU A 190 2.00 -15.44 7.37
N ASN A 191 1.27 -14.65 8.14
CA ASN A 191 1.06 -14.77 9.56
C ASN A 191 -0.38 -15.18 9.82
N GLN A 192 -0.58 -15.95 10.90
CA GLN A 192 -1.90 -16.37 11.29
C GLN A 192 -2.62 -15.20 11.95
N HIS A 193 -3.74 -14.80 11.36
CA HIS A 193 -4.51 -13.64 11.79
C HIS A 193 -5.95 -13.86 11.36
N GLY A 194 -6.77 -14.26 12.34
CA GLY A 194 -8.18 -14.53 12.14
C GLY A 194 -8.92 -13.31 11.61
N PRO A 195 -10.12 -13.51 11.06
CA PRO A 195 -10.79 -12.46 10.31
C PRO A 195 -11.30 -11.34 11.21
N MET A 196 -11.48 -11.60 12.51
CA MET A 196 -12.03 -10.63 13.45
C MET A 196 -10.92 -9.88 14.19
N VAL A 197 -11.00 -8.56 14.13
CA VAL A 197 -10.16 -7.61 14.87
C VAL A 197 -11.06 -6.64 15.65
N PHE A 198 -10.46 -5.89 16.58
CA PHE A 198 -11.15 -4.77 17.23
C PHE A 198 -10.62 -3.46 16.70
N GLY A 199 -11.51 -2.50 16.48
CA GLY A 199 -11.11 -1.14 16.19
C GLY A 199 -12.29 -0.28 15.81
N GLY A 200 -12.03 0.88 15.23
CA GLY A 200 -13.07 1.79 14.82
C GLY A 200 -12.57 3.20 14.65
N LEU A 201 -13.51 4.14 14.75
CA LEU A 201 -13.22 5.56 14.74
C LEU A 201 -13.97 6.26 15.86
N ILE A 202 -13.34 7.28 16.41
CA ILE A 202 -13.90 8.21 17.37
C ILE A 202 -13.63 9.61 16.83
N VAL A 203 -14.67 10.44 16.78
CA VAL A 203 -14.57 11.82 16.26
C VAL A 203 -14.84 12.79 17.40
N HIS A 204 -13.93 13.73 17.56
CA HIS A 204 -13.98 14.79 18.56
C HIS A 204 -14.08 16.16 17.87
N PRO A 205 -14.77 17.13 18.48
CA PRO A 205 -14.75 18.50 17.99
C PRO A 205 -13.34 19.08 18.06
N ILE A 206 -12.99 19.97 17.13
CA ILE A 206 -11.66 20.59 17.12
C ILE A 206 -11.35 21.39 18.40
N ASP A 207 -12.39 21.93 19.06
CA ASP A 207 -12.27 22.71 20.29
C ASP A 207 -11.68 21.88 21.46
N SER A 208 -11.92 20.57 21.46
CA SER A 208 -11.33 19.62 22.41
C SER A 208 -9.99 19.04 21.92
N GLY A 209 -9.48 19.46 20.76
CA GLY A 209 -8.38 18.80 20.08
C GLY A 209 -7.07 18.76 20.88
N VAL A 210 -6.73 19.85 21.60
CA VAL A 210 -5.51 19.88 22.43
C VAL A 210 -5.59 18.89 23.59
N GLU A 211 -6.76 18.78 24.23
CA GLU A 211 -7.00 17.82 25.32
C GLU A 211 -6.91 16.39 24.79
N VAL A 212 -7.66 16.09 23.72
CA VAL A 212 -7.71 14.76 23.10
C VAL A 212 -6.33 14.31 22.62
N LEU A 213 -5.55 15.18 21.98
CA LEU A 213 -4.21 14.84 21.49
C LEU A 213 -3.18 14.66 22.62
N ARG A 214 -3.37 15.31 23.78
CA ARG A 214 -2.55 15.03 24.98
C ARG A 214 -2.88 13.66 25.55
N SER A 215 -4.16 13.33 25.70
CA SER A 215 -4.60 12.00 26.15
C SER A 215 -4.15 10.90 25.19
N TYR A 216 -4.25 11.14 23.88
CA TYR A 216 -3.69 10.29 22.84
C TYR A 216 -2.19 10.03 23.08
N ARG A 217 -1.39 11.08 23.21
CA ARG A 217 0.07 10.97 23.42
C ARG A 217 0.38 10.16 24.68
N ASP A 218 -0.29 10.48 25.78
CA ASP A 218 -0.03 9.86 27.08
C ASP A 218 -0.39 8.37 27.05
N PHE A 219 -1.56 8.03 26.50
CA PHE A 219 -1.99 6.63 26.34
C PHE A 219 -1.16 5.85 25.32
N SER A 220 -0.63 6.50 24.30
CA SER A 220 0.17 5.82 23.25
C SER A 220 1.42 5.15 23.81
N SER A 221 1.92 5.61 24.96
CA SER A 221 3.08 5.00 25.64
C SER A 221 2.77 3.63 26.28
N ASP A 222 1.49 3.32 26.52
CA ASP A 222 1.02 2.05 27.07
C ASP A 222 0.61 1.03 25.99
N LEU A 223 0.73 1.39 24.70
CA LEU A 223 0.42 0.51 23.59
C LEU A 223 1.36 -0.70 23.57
N THR A 224 0.77 -1.89 23.41
CA THR A 224 1.50 -3.11 23.09
C THR A 224 1.60 -3.28 21.58
N ASP A 225 2.47 -4.15 21.11
CA ASP A 225 2.64 -4.49 19.69
C ASP A 225 1.33 -4.97 19.01
N GLU A 226 0.35 -5.44 19.78
CA GLU A 226 -0.96 -5.84 19.24
C GLU A 226 -1.90 -4.65 18.98
N ALA A 227 -1.60 -3.47 19.50
CA ALA A 227 -2.48 -2.31 19.50
C ALA A 227 -1.84 -1.09 18.82
N GLU A 228 -2.66 -0.36 18.07
CA GLU A 228 -2.30 0.92 17.46
C GLU A 228 -3.42 1.92 17.76
N LEU A 229 -3.04 3.12 18.17
CA LEU A 229 -3.94 4.27 18.20
C LEU A 229 -3.42 5.24 17.15
N PHE A 230 -4.22 5.52 16.13
CA PHE A 230 -3.88 6.52 15.11
C PHE A 230 -4.69 7.79 15.36
N ALA A 231 -4.08 8.96 15.18
CA ALA A 231 -4.74 10.25 15.30
C ALA A 231 -4.58 11.08 14.02
N ALA A 232 -5.65 11.75 13.60
CA ALA A 232 -5.60 12.73 12.52
C ALA A 232 -6.50 13.92 12.79
N VAL A 233 -6.03 15.11 12.40
CA VAL A 233 -6.89 16.28 12.23
C VAL A 233 -7.44 16.26 10.82
N ARG A 234 -8.76 16.30 10.67
CA ARG A 234 -9.44 16.24 9.37
C ARG A 234 -10.54 17.28 9.31
N THR A 235 -10.90 17.70 8.11
CA THR A 235 -12.11 18.49 7.87
C THR A 235 -13.15 17.58 7.27
N LEU A 236 -14.28 17.40 7.96
CA LEU A 236 -15.41 16.63 7.45
C LEU A 236 -16.40 17.58 6.76
N PRO A 237 -17.03 17.16 5.65
CA PRO A 237 -18.12 17.93 5.03
C PRO A 237 -19.21 18.24 6.06
N GLU A 238 -19.76 19.45 6.02
CA GLU A 238 -20.86 19.95 6.88
C GLU A 238 -20.56 20.07 8.39
N VAL A 239 -19.57 19.34 8.91
CA VAL A 239 -19.15 19.38 10.32
C VAL A 239 -18.01 20.36 10.55
N GLY A 240 -17.09 20.48 9.60
CA GLY A 240 -15.87 21.28 9.76
C GLY A 240 -14.68 20.50 10.33
N PRO A 241 -13.67 21.19 10.89
CA PRO A 241 -12.47 20.54 11.44
C PRO A 241 -12.79 19.70 12.68
N VAL A 242 -12.16 18.53 12.76
CA VAL A 242 -12.32 17.53 13.83
C VAL A 242 -10.99 16.84 14.13
N VAL A 243 -10.91 16.23 15.30
CA VAL A 243 -9.86 15.24 15.62
C VAL A 243 -10.47 13.84 15.52
N VAL A 244 -9.84 12.96 14.76
CA VAL A 244 -10.24 11.56 14.60
C VAL A 244 -9.21 10.68 15.28
N LEU A 245 -9.67 9.81 16.18
CA LEU A 245 -8.87 8.71 16.75
C LEU A 245 -9.34 7.38 16.15
N LEU A 246 -8.40 6.53 15.76
CA LEU A 246 -8.65 5.18 15.26
C LEU A 246 -7.96 4.17 16.20
N PRO A 247 -8.66 3.66 17.22
CA PRO A 247 -8.16 2.54 18.00
C PRO A 247 -8.18 1.27 17.13
N ASN A 248 -7.12 0.47 17.22
CA ASN A 248 -6.97 -0.78 16.50
C ASN A 248 -6.27 -1.82 17.38
N CYS A 249 -6.81 -3.03 17.44
CA CYS A 249 -6.19 -4.17 18.08
C CYS A 249 -6.22 -5.38 17.13
N ASN A 250 -5.04 -5.96 16.91
CA ASN A 250 -4.78 -7.13 16.07
C ASN A 250 -4.80 -8.46 16.85
N GLY A 251 -5.23 -8.40 18.11
CA GLY A 251 -5.51 -9.55 18.97
C GLY A 251 -7.02 -9.87 19.00
N ASP A 252 -7.41 -10.67 20.00
CA ASP A 252 -8.80 -11.07 20.22
C ASP A 252 -9.70 -9.85 20.54
N PRO A 253 -10.85 -9.65 19.85
CA PRO A 253 -11.64 -8.44 20.03
C PRO A 253 -12.05 -8.06 21.46
N PRO A 254 -12.39 -8.99 22.37
CA PRO A 254 -12.67 -8.66 23.78
C PRO A 254 -11.46 -8.07 24.52
N ILE A 255 -10.23 -8.45 24.16
CA ILE A 255 -9.00 -7.85 24.70
C ILE A 255 -8.90 -6.41 24.22
N GLY A 256 -9.06 -6.19 22.91
CA GLY A 256 -9.06 -4.86 22.32
C GLY A 256 -10.11 -3.94 22.94
N GLN A 257 -11.31 -4.45 23.19
CA GLN A 257 -12.39 -3.70 23.84
C GLN A 257 -12.01 -3.21 25.24
N ARG A 258 -11.46 -4.09 26.08
CA ARG A 258 -11.02 -3.70 27.43
C ARG A 258 -9.83 -2.74 27.38
N PHE A 259 -8.90 -3.00 26.46
CA PHE A 259 -7.69 -2.20 26.32
C PHE A 259 -7.99 -0.76 25.88
N PHE A 260 -8.94 -0.56 24.96
CA PHE A 260 -9.32 0.76 24.47
C PHE A 260 -10.49 1.41 25.21
N GLU A 261 -11.01 0.80 26.28
CA GLU A 261 -12.05 1.39 27.13
C GLU A 261 -11.66 2.80 27.64
N PRO A 262 -10.42 3.06 28.10
CA PRO A 262 -10.02 4.41 28.52
C PRO A 262 -10.11 5.45 27.40
N VAL A 263 -9.86 5.06 26.14
CA VAL A 263 -9.89 5.97 24.98
C VAL A 263 -11.32 6.45 24.69
N LEU A 264 -12.34 5.65 25.03
CA LEU A 264 -13.75 6.07 24.96
C LEU A 264 -14.10 7.17 25.99
N GLY A 265 -13.20 7.46 26.94
CA GLY A 265 -13.35 8.56 27.89
C GLY A 265 -12.62 9.86 27.49
N PHE A 266 -11.96 9.90 26.33
CA PHE A 266 -11.17 11.07 25.94
C PHE A 266 -12.06 12.22 25.47
N GLY A 267 -12.21 13.26 26.31
CA GLY A 267 -12.93 14.49 25.97
C GLY A 267 -14.35 14.27 25.42
N THR A 268 -14.92 15.31 24.83
CA THR A 268 -16.24 15.25 24.19
C THR A 268 -16.14 14.53 22.84
N GLN A 269 -17.14 13.70 22.52
CA GLN A 269 -17.23 12.97 21.25
C GLN A 269 -18.43 13.46 20.45
N ILE A 270 -18.22 13.67 19.15
CA ILE A 270 -19.29 13.86 18.15
C ILE A 270 -19.89 12.50 17.80
N MET A 271 -19.04 11.51 17.55
CA MET A 271 -19.45 10.14 17.29
C MET A 271 -18.37 9.13 17.68
N SER A 272 -18.79 7.91 17.96
CA SER A 272 -17.91 6.77 18.23
C SER A 272 -18.50 5.50 17.62
N GLN A 273 -17.69 4.81 16.82
CA GLN A 273 -18.04 3.55 16.17
C GLN A 273 -16.90 2.55 16.33
N VAL A 274 -16.69 2.11 17.57
CA VAL A 274 -15.63 1.17 17.95
C VAL A 274 -16.23 -0.19 18.30
N GLY A 275 -15.61 -1.27 17.82
CA GLY A 275 -16.09 -2.63 18.08
C GLY A 275 -15.43 -3.70 17.21
N PRO A 276 -15.79 -4.98 17.42
CA PRO A 276 -15.35 -6.10 16.61
C PRO A 276 -15.76 -5.93 15.15
N ARG A 277 -14.89 -6.34 14.22
CA ARG A 277 -15.14 -6.27 12.77
C ARG A 277 -14.17 -7.13 11.98
N LEU A 278 -14.44 -7.29 10.70
CA LEU A 278 -13.54 -7.99 9.78
C LEU A 278 -12.26 -7.19 9.52
N HIS A 279 -11.12 -7.87 9.45
CA HIS A 279 -9.82 -7.32 9.08
C HIS A 279 -9.90 -6.59 7.73
N VAL A 280 -10.48 -7.25 6.73
CA VAL A 280 -10.67 -6.68 5.39
C VAL A 280 -11.59 -5.46 5.39
N ALA A 281 -12.57 -5.39 6.31
CA ALA A 281 -13.45 -4.23 6.43
C ALA A 281 -12.73 -3.04 7.09
N ARG A 282 -11.82 -3.31 8.05
CA ARG A 282 -10.95 -2.28 8.63
C ARG A 282 -10.05 -1.64 7.57
N GLN A 283 -9.58 -2.43 6.62
CA GLN A 283 -8.66 -1.99 5.58
C GLN A 283 -9.19 -0.82 4.74
N SER A 284 -10.51 -0.61 4.69
CA SER A 284 -11.19 0.46 3.95
C SER A 284 -11.52 1.72 4.75
N TYR A 285 -11.12 1.83 6.02
CA TYR A 285 -11.46 2.97 6.88
C TYR A 285 -11.08 4.33 6.32
N LEU A 286 -9.95 4.37 5.61
CA LEU A 286 -9.33 5.60 5.16
C LEU A 286 -9.59 5.85 3.68
N ASP A 287 -10.44 5.06 3.03
CA ASP A 287 -10.69 5.12 1.58
C ASP A 287 -11.25 6.48 1.16
N ALA A 288 -12.18 7.03 1.94
CA ALA A 288 -12.78 8.33 1.67
C ALA A 288 -11.71 9.42 1.56
N GLY A 289 -11.53 9.95 0.35
CA GLY A 289 -10.52 10.95 0.03
C GLY A 289 -9.08 10.44 -0.12
N SER A 290 -8.79 9.16 0.14
CA SER A 290 -7.43 8.60 -0.02
C SER A 290 -7.34 7.55 -1.13
N ALA A 291 -8.41 6.80 -1.41
CA ALA A 291 -8.43 5.80 -2.48
C ALA A 291 -8.76 6.42 -3.85
N GLU A 292 -9.40 7.59 -3.89
CA GLU A 292 -9.78 8.23 -5.15
C GLU A 292 -8.56 8.73 -5.94
N HIS A 293 -8.47 8.30 -7.20
CA HIS A 293 -7.45 8.74 -8.16
C HIS A 293 -7.87 10.04 -8.85
N GLY A 294 -6.89 10.88 -9.18
CA GLY A 294 -7.13 12.12 -9.93
C GLY A 294 -7.51 13.33 -9.08
N LEU A 295 -7.60 13.16 -7.75
CA LEU A 295 -7.69 14.31 -6.84
C LEU A 295 -6.36 15.07 -6.84
N LEU A 296 -6.43 16.39 -6.77
CA LEU A 296 -5.27 17.28 -6.65
C LEU A 296 -4.65 17.10 -5.25
N ARG A 297 -3.37 16.72 -5.19
CA ARG A 297 -2.68 16.37 -3.94
C ARG A 297 -1.31 17.04 -3.90
N SER A 298 -1.31 18.24 -3.34
CA SER A 298 -0.06 18.94 -3.03
C SER A 298 0.58 18.35 -1.76
N TRP A 299 1.75 17.74 -1.92
CA TRP A 299 2.61 17.37 -0.80
C TRP A 299 3.73 18.39 -0.68
N LYS A 300 3.78 19.12 0.44
CA LYS A 300 4.95 19.89 0.83
C LYS A 300 5.65 19.10 1.94
N SER A 301 6.73 18.39 1.59
CA SER A 301 7.70 17.99 2.61
C SER A 301 8.41 19.27 3.05
N GLY A 302 8.24 19.63 4.32
CA GLY A 302 9.02 20.70 4.96
C GLY A 302 10.49 20.31 5.11
#